data_AF-A0A5J4QYN5-F1
#
_entry.id   AF-A0A5J4QYN5-F1
#
_cell.length_a   1.000
_cell.length_b   1.000
_cell.length_c   1.000
_cell.angle_alpha   90.00
_cell.angle_beta   90.00
_cell.angle_gamma   90.00
#
_symmetry.space_group_name_H-M   'P 1'
#
loop_
_entity.id
_entity.type
_entity.pdbx_description
1 polymer ?
#
loop_
_entity_poly.entity_id
_entity_poly.type
_entity_poly.pdbx_seq_one_letter_code
_entity_poly.pdbx_strand_id
1 'polypeptide(L)'
;FLVSEYGTKSGRPHYHMLLFNFPQDYDISRALAYAWPHGFFSVGEVTPASIHYTTKYVLGYANVPDYVDKPFLLCSRGIGSSYLTGKVMYWHRDGLVDYMVADGGFKFTMPRYYKDKLFDSEMKAVIAEKNLDLHEEGMIDKIQEDKVYDASWRGRIPRGVLYPKPYHQQVQEDYERKMINSLEKTTKLS
;
A
#
# COMPACT_ATOMS: atom_id res chain seq x y z
N PHE A 1 15.59 -6.55 1.51
CA PHE A 1 14.78 -5.47 0.91
C PHE A 1 15.63 -4.22 0.90
N LEU A 2 15.73 -3.52 -0.21
CA LEU A 2 16.57 -2.34 -0.37
C LEU A 2 15.84 -1.29 -1.22
N VAL A 3 15.96 -0.03 -0.81
CA VAL A 3 15.46 1.13 -1.55
C VAL A 3 16.61 2.10 -1.70
N SER A 4 16.83 2.59 -2.91
CA SER A 4 17.70 3.74 -3.14
C SER A 4 16.89 5.02 -3.10
N GLU A 5 17.50 6.11 -2.67
CA GLU A 5 16.97 7.46 -2.82
C GLU A 5 18.12 8.46 -3.00
N TYR A 6 17.79 9.74 -3.23
CA TYR A 6 18.75 10.82 -3.22
C TYR A 6 18.47 11.78 -2.06
N GLY A 7 19.51 12.13 -1.31
CA GLY A 7 19.41 13.11 -0.23
C GLY A 7 18.97 14.48 -0.77
N THR A 8 18.02 15.11 -0.07
CA THR A 8 17.37 16.36 -0.53
C THR A 8 18.29 17.57 -0.65
N LYS A 9 19.41 17.60 0.07
CA LYS A 9 20.33 18.77 0.10
C LYS A 9 21.42 18.71 -0.96
N SER A 10 22.08 17.56 -1.08
CA SER A 10 23.29 17.40 -1.92
C SER A 10 23.12 16.40 -3.05
N GLY A 11 21.95 15.76 -3.18
CA GLY A 11 21.73 14.71 -4.17
C GLY A 11 22.65 13.51 -3.97
N ARG A 12 23.10 13.25 -2.74
CA ARG A 12 23.94 12.09 -2.44
C ARG A 12 23.08 10.82 -2.52
N PRO A 13 23.52 9.76 -3.25
CA PRO A 13 22.83 8.47 -3.24
C PRO A 13 22.80 7.89 -1.83
N HIS A 14 21.62 7.54 -1.34
CA HIS A 14 21.39 6.87 -0.08
C HIS A 14 20.69 5.53 -0.34
N TYR A 15 21.09 4.50 0.41
CA TYR A 15 20.47 3.18 0.35
C TYR A 15 19.96 2.79 1.73
N HIS A 16 18.68 2.46 1.79
CA HIS A 16 18.03 1.93 2.99
C HIS A 16 17.79 0.44 2.78
N MET A 17 18.33 -0.39 3.67
CA MET A 17 18.29 -1.84 3.51
C MET A 17 17.78 -2.51 4.78
N LEU A 18 16.85 -3.45 4.60
CA LEU A 18 16.40 -4.40 5.60
C LEU A 18 16.91 -5.79 5.22
N LEU A 19 17.74 -6.36 6.08
CA LEU A 19 18.27 -7.72 5.94
C LEU A 19 17.52 -8.64 6.90
N PHE A 20 16.89 -9.67 6.33
CA PHE A 20 16.18 -10.70 7.08
C PHE A 20 17.00 -11.99 7.04
N ASN A 21 16.93 -12.77 8.11
CA ASN A 21 17.62 -14.06 8.21
C ASN A 21 19.14 -13.97 7.95
N PHE A 22 19.76 -12.87 8.38
CA PHE A 22 21.22 -12.73 8.34
C PHE A 22 21.83 -13.53 9.51
N PRO A 23 22.90 -14.32 9.28
CA PRO A 23 23.52 -15.12 10.34
C PRO A 23 23.99 -14.25 11.51
N GLN A 24 23.61 -14.59 12.74
CA GLN A 24 23.93 -13.79 13.93
C GLN A 24 25.41 -13.84 14.31
N ASP A 25 26.10 -14.90 13.92
CA ASP A 25 27.53 -15.13 14.12
C ASP A 25 28.42 -14.36 13.13
N TYR A 26 27.82 -13.72 12.12
CA TYR A 26 28.54 -12.91 11.16
C TYR A 26 28.65 -11.44 11.56
N ASP A 27 29.85 -10.87 11.40
CA ASP A 27 30.07 -9.43 11.53
C ASP A 27 29.53 -8.70 10.29
N ILE A 28 28.30 -8.20 10.44
CA ILE A 28 27.61 -7.41 9.41
C ILE A 28 28.37 -6.14 9.03
N SER A 29 29.03 -5.48 10.00
CA SER A 29 29.76 -4.23 9.75
C SER A 29 30.95 -4.49 8.85
N ARG A 30 31.68 -5.57 9.11
CA ARG A 30 32.81 -5.99 8.25
C ARG A 30 32.33 -6.38 6.84
N ALA A 31 31.23 -7.12 6.73
CA ALA A 31 30.66 -7.49 5.45
C ALA A 31 30.23 -6.26 4.63
N LEU A 32 29.60 -5.27 5.27
CA LEU A 32 29.19 -4.02 4.64
C LEU A 32 30.38 -3.14 4.27
N ALA A 33 31.42 -3.06 5.11
CA ALA A 33 32.63 -2.29 4.79
C ALA A 33 33.35 -2.85 3.55
N TYR A 34 33.33 -4.17 3.37
CA TYR A 34 33.87 -4.81 2.17
C TYR A 34 32.99 -4.57 0.94
N ALA A 35 31.67 -4.71 1.09
CA ALA A 35 30.72 -4.58 -0.03
C ALA A 35 30.48 -3.11 -0.45
N TRP A 36 30.63 -2.16 0.46
CA TRP A 36 30.33 -0.74 0.27
C TRP A 36 31.49 0.13 0.74
N PRO A 37 32.54 0.31 -0.10
CA PRO A 37 33.72 1.09 0.26
C PRO A 37 33.48 2.61 0.23
N HIS A 38 32.24 3.07 0.08
CA HIS A 38 31.90 4.47 -0.17
C HIS A 38 31.27 5.15 1.05
N GLY A 39 31.91 6.21 1.56
CA GLY A 39 31.33 7.02 2.62
C GLY A 39 31.12 6.23 3.93
N PHE A 40 29.91 6.27 4.47
CA PHE A 40 29.58 5.64 5.75
C PHE A 40 28.23 4.92 5.67
N PHE A 41 28.08 3.91 6.53
CA PHE A 41 26.83 3.19 6.76
C PHE A 41 26.56 3.14 8.27
N SER A 42 25.30 2.92 8.63
CA SER A 42 24.87 2.69 10.01
C SER A 42 24.05 1.41 10.04
N VAL A 43 24.27 0.60 11.08
CA VAL A 43 23.56 -0.67 11.28
C VAL A 43 22.71 -0.53 12.54
N GLY A 44 21.44 -0.95 12.43
CA GLY A 44 20.49 -0.96 13.54
C GLY A 44 19.61 -2.20 13.48
N GLU A 45 18.64 -2.27 14.39
CA GLU A 45 17.71 -3.40 14.48
C GLU A 45 16.52 -3.26 13.53
N VAL A 46 16.07 -4.40 12.99
CA VAL A 46 14.86 -4.47 12.17
C VAL A 46 13.63 -4.49 13.08
N THR A 47 13.11 -3.30 13.38
CA THR A 47 11.88 -3.06 14.13
C THR A 47 10.74 -2.58 13.22
N PRO A 48 9.46 -2.65 13.64
CA PRO A 48 8.36 -2.05 12.88
C PRO A 48 8.61 -0.58 12.49
N ALA A 49 9.19 0.22 13.39
CA ALA A 49 9.55 1.61 13.11
C ALA A 49 10.60 1.73 12.00
N SER A 50 11.64 0.90 12.02
CA SER A 50 12.67 0.87 10.96
C SER A 50 12.10 0.41 9.62
N ILE A 51 11.19 -0.57 9.63
CA ILE A 51 10.50 -1.05 8.42
C ILE A 51 9.69 0.09 7.81
N HIS A 52 8.86 0.76 8.61
CA HIS A 52 8.09 1.92 8.15
C HIS A 52 8.98 3.01 7.56
N TYR A 53 10.06 3.36 8.27
CA TYR A 53 11.03 4.35 7.79
C TYR A 53 11.63 3.98 6.44
N THR A 54 12.14 2.76 6.28
CA THR A 54 12.71 2.29 5.01
C THR A 54 11.67 2.22 3.88
N THR A 55 10.46 1.73 4.16
CA THR A 55 9.39 1.61 3.15
C THR A 55 8.82 2.94 2.70
N LYS A 56 8.93 4.01 3.51
CA LYS A 56 8.49 5.35 3.14
C LYS A 56 9.12 5.82 1.83
N TYR A 57 10.37 5.45 1.61
CA TYR A 57 11.15 5.88 0.45
C TYR A 57 10.77 5.17 -0.85
N VAL A 58 9.98 4.08 -0.79
CA VAL A 58 9.42 3.43 -1.98
C VAL A 58 8.42 4.34 -2.70
N LEU A 59 7.72 5.18 -1.93
CA LEU A 59 6.63 6.02 -2.43
C LEU A 59 7.12 7.37 -2.96
N GLY A 60 8.42 7.67 -2.82
CA GLY A 60 8.99 8.94 -3.24
C GLY A 60 9.20 8.99 -4.75
N TYR A 61 8.54 9.93 -5.44
CA TYR A 61 8.94 10.32 -6.79
C TYR A 61 10.22 11.15 -6.67
N ALA A 62 11.33 10.62 -7.16
CA ALA A 62 12.53 11.42 -7.30
C ALA A 62 12.51 12.10 -8.68
N ASN A 63 12.31 13.42 -8.67
CA ASN A 63 12.56 14.27 -9.84
C ASN A 63 14.07 14.43 -9.99
N VAL A 64 14.73 13.37 -10.47
CA VAL A 64 16.15 13.38 -10.80
C VAL A 64 16.34 13.71 -12.27
N PRO A 65 17.41 14.44 -12.63
CA PRO A 65 17.76 14.65 -14.03
C PRO A 65 17.95 13.33 -14.79
N ASP A 66 17.63 13.32 -16.09
CA ASP A 66 17.67 12.10 -16.91
C ASP A 66 19.06 11.45 -17.04
N TYR A 67 20.13 12.20 -16.77
CA TYR A 67 21.50 11.70 -16.79
C TYR A 67 21.91 10.98 -15.49
N VAL A 68 21.02 10.91 -14.50
CA VAL A 68 21.24 10.24 -13.21
C VAL A 68 20.38 8.99 -13.14
N ASP A 69 20.91 7.93 -12.53
CA ASP A 69 20.15 6.71 -12.28
C ASP A 69 18.90 7.01 -11.45
N LYS A 70 17.75 6.51 -11.93
CA LYS A 70 16.50 6.65 -11.19
C LYS A 70 16.54 5.78 -9.94
N PRO A 71 15.93 6.22 -8.83
CA PRO A 71 15.76 5.36 -7.68
C PRO A 71 15.09 4.04 -8.03
N PHE A 72 15.62 2.98 -7.45
CA PHE A 72 15.18 1.62 -7.62
C PHE A 72 14.91 0.95 -6.27
N LEU A 73 14.18 -0.16 -6.34
CA LEU A 73 13.88 -1.04 -5.22
C LEU A 73 14.30 -2.46 -5.57
N LEU A 74 14.96 -3.13 -4.63
CA LEU A 74 15.31 -4.54 -4.69
C LEU A 74 14.62 -5.30 -3.55
N CYS A 75 13.89 -6.35 -3.88
CA CYS A 75 13.22 -7.18 -2.88
C CYS A 75 13.37 -8.66 -3.21
N SER A 76 13.78 -9.44 -2.22
CA SER A 76 13.82 -10.91 -2.31
C SER A 76 12.40 -11.45 -2.48
N ARG A 77 12.23 -12.42 -3.36
CA ARG A 77 10.94 -13.09 -3.56
C ARG A 77 10.58 -13.91 -2.34
N GLY A 78 9.32 -13.90 -1.93
CA GLY A 78 8.83 -14.71 -0.82
C GLY A 78 9.19 -14.20 0.57
N ILE A 79 9.62 -12.94 0.71
CA ILE A 79 9.71 -12.29 2.01
C ILE A 79 8.36 -12.42 2.76
N GLY A 80 8.42 -12.89 4.01
CA GLY A 80 7.23 -13.13 4.83
C GLY A 80 6.47 -14.42 4.51
N SER A 81 7.03 -15.35 3.73
CA SER A 81 6.37 -16.63 3.42
C SER A 81 5.96 -17.44 4.64
N SER A 82 6.61 -17.23 5.79
CA SER A 82 6.22 -17.80 7.08
C SER A 82 4.82 -17.44 7.54
N TYR A 83 4.22 -16.37 6.99
CA TYR A 83 2.82 -16.00 7.23
C TYR A 83 1.83 -17.08 6.73
N LEU A 84 2.16 -17.74 5.61
CA LEU A 84 1.29 -18.71 4.95
C LEU A 84 1.33 -20.09 5.64
N THR A 85 0.97 -20.11 6.92
CA THR A 85 0.78 -21.35 7.69
C THR A 85 -0.51 -22.08 7.24
N GLY A 86 -0.59 -23.40 7.41
CA GLY A 86 -1.78 -24.17 6.99
C GLY A 86 -3.11 -23.62 7.51
N LYS A 87 -3.13 -23.16 8.78
CA LYS A 87 -4.31 -22.54 9.41
C LYS A 87 -4.68 -21.19 8.76
N VAL A 88 -3.69 -20.34 8.50
CA VAL A 88 -3.90 -19.03 7.86
C VAL A 88 -4.38 -19.21 6.42
N MET A 89 -3.75 -20.13 5.68
CA MET A 89 -4.18 -20.46 4.31
C MET A 89 -5.61 -20.99 4.27
N TYR A 90 -5.98 -21.88 5.21
CA TYR A 90 -7.34 -22.39 5.34
C TYR A 90 -8.34 -21.24 5.57
N TRP A 91 -8.08 -20.38 6.56
CA TRP A 91 -8.96 -19.24 6.87
C TRP A 91 -9.18 -18.31 5.67
N HIS A 92 -8.11 -18.00 4.93
CA HIS A 92 -8.22 -17.17 3.73
C HIS A 92 -9.05 -17.81 2.62
N ARG A 93 -8.87 -19.11 2.38
CA ARG A 93 -9.59 -19.86 1.33
C ARG A 93 -11.05 -20.07 1.68
N ASP A 94 -11.32 -20.54 2.89
CA ASP A 94 -12.67 -20.83 3.39
C ASP A 94 -13.52 -19.55 3.44
N GLY A 95 -12.96 -18.46 3.97
CA GLY A 95 -13.67 -17.19 4.10
C GLY A 95 -13.63 -16.29 2.86
N LEU A 96 -12.89 -16.68 1.81
CA LEU A 96 -12.55 -15.82 0.66
C LEU A 96 -12.12 -14.42 1.12
N VAL A 97 -11.10 -14.39 1.97
CA VAL A 97 -10.60 -13.18 2.62
C VAL A 97 -9.27 -12.76 2.00
N ASP A 98 -9.22 -11.57 1.38
CA ASP A 98 -8.05 -11.07 0.66
C ASP A 98 -7.32 -9.91 1.35
N TYR A 99 -7.53 -9.76 2.67
CA TYR A 99 -6.81 -8.85 3.54
C TYR A 99 -6.09 -9.61 4.67
N MET A 100 -5.00 -9.04 5.15
CA MET A 100 -4.28 -9.48 6.34
C MET A 100 -4.63 -8.56 7.51
N VAL A 101 -4.52 -9.08 8.73
CA VAL A 101 -4.73 -8.32 9.96
C VAL A 101 -3.37 -8.17 10.65
N ALA A 102 -2.93 -6.94 10.86
CA ALA A 102 -1.74 -6.66 11.65
C ALA A 102 -2.08 -6.53 13.14
N ASP A 103 -1.04 -6.42 13.96
CA ASP A 103 -1.18 -6.14 15.38
C ASP A 103 -1.98 -4.85 15.60
N GLY A 104 -2.96 -4.91 16.52
CA GLY A 104 -3.91 -3.82 16.76
C GLY A 104 -5.17 -3.87 15.89
N GLY A 105 -5.36 -4.91 15.08
CA GLY A 105 -6.62 -5.15 14.34
C GLY A 105 -6.73 -4.39 13.02
N PHE A 106 -5.69 -3.67 12.62
CA PHE A 106 -5.65 -2.96 11.34
C PHE A 106 -5.61 -3.95 10.18
N LYS A 107 -6.51 -3.76 9.22
CA LYS A 107 -6.61 -4.58 8.02
C LYS A 107 -5.81 -3.94 6.88
N PHE A 108 -4.99 -4.74 6.22
CA PHE A 108 -4.22 -4.32 5.04
C PHE A 108 -4.47 -5.29 3.89
N THR A 109 -4.53 -4.78 2.67
CA THR A 109 -4.70 -5.63 1.48
C THR A 109 -3.58 -6.66 1.40
N MET A 110 -3.95 -7.91 1.12
CA MET A 110 -2.97 -8.98 0.98
C MET A 110 -2.02 -8.71 -0.21
N PRO A 111 -0.70 -8.92 -0.05
CA PRO A 111 0.25 -8.83 -1.16
C PRO A 111 -0.13 -9.74 -2.32
N ARG A 112 0.03 -9.25 -3.55
CA ARG A 112 -0.27 -9.99 -4.79
C ARG A 112 0.37 -11.39 -4.80
N TYR A 113 1.61 -11.50 -4.35
CA TYR A 113 2.32 -12.78 -4.29
C TYR A 113 1.61 -13.84 -3.43
N TYR A 114 0.94 -13.44 -2.34
CA TYR A 114 0.15 -14.37 -1.52
C TYR A 114 -1.20 -14.65 -2.15
N LYS A 115 -1.87 -13.63 -2.69
CA LYS A 115 -3.14 -13.81 -3.40
C LYS A 115 -3.00 -14.81 -4.55
N ASP A 116 -1.93 -14.71 -5.32
CA ASP A 116 -1.65 -15.59 -6.46
C ASP A 116 -1.29 -17.03 -6.06
N LYS A 117 -0.80 -17.24 -4.84
CA LYS A 117 -0.57 -18.59 -4.29
C LYS A 117 -1.81 -19.20 -3.65
N LEU A 118 -2.65 -18.37 -3.05
CA LEU A 118 -3.81 -18.81 -2.27
C LEU A 118 -5.02 -19.06 -3.13
N PHE A 119 -5.30 -18.17 -4.09
CA PHE A 119 -6.55 -18.16 -4.83
C PHE A 119 -6.32 -18.49 -6.30
N ASP A 120 -7.19 -19.32 -6.85
CA ASP A 120 -7.31 -19.50 -8.30
C ASP A 120 -8.11 -18.33 -8.93
N SER A 121 -8.32 -18.39 -10.24
CA SER A 121 -9.04 -17.35 -10.98
C SER A 121 -10.49 -17.22 -10.57
N GLU A 122 -11.18 -18.32 -10.24
CA GLU A 122 -12.59 -18.31 -9.84
C GLU A 122 -12.74 -17.67 -8.46
N MET A 123 -11.93 -18.11 -7.49
CA MET A 123 -11.89 -17.51 -6.15
C MET A 123 -11.60 -16.01 -6.22
N LYS A 124 -10.67 -15.58 -7.08
CA LYS A 124 -10.37 -14.14 -7.28
C LYS A 124 -11.56 -13.37 -7.83
N ALA A 125 -12.35 -13.95 -8.73
CA ALA A 125 -13.54 -13.31 -9.26
C ALA A 125 -14.61 -13.13 -8.16
N VAL A 126 -14.88 -14.17 -7.37
CA VAL A 126 -15.83 -14.10 -6.25
C VAL A 126 -15.38 -13.10 -5.18
N ILE A 127 -14.08 -13.06 -4.87
CA ILE A 127 -13.51 -12.06 -3.95
C ILE A 127 -13.71 -10.64 -4.51
N ALA A 128 -13.50 -10.45 -5.82
CA ALA A 128 -13.67 -9.14 -6.45
C ALA A 128 -15.12 -8.65 -6.39
N GLU A 129 -16.09 -9.54 -6.65
CA GLU A 129 -17.52 -9.28 -6.52
C GLU A 129 -17.88 -8.91 -5.08
N LYS A 130 -17.52 -9.76 -4.11
CA LYS A 130 -17.73 -9.49 -2.67
C LYS A 130 -17.13 -8.15 -2.22
N ASN A 131 -15.94 -7.81 -2.70
CA ASN A 131 -15.29 -6.55 -2.36
C ASN A 131 -15.97 -5.34 -3.01
N LEU A 132 -16.62 -5.52 -4.17
CA LEU A 132 -17.42 -4.50 -4.81
C LEU A 132 -18.69 -4.23 -3.98
N ASP A 133 -19.40 -5.28 -3.57
CA ASP A 133 -20.60 -5.16 -2.73
C ASP A 133 -20.30 -4.43 -1.41
N LEU A 134 -19.25 -4.85 -0.70
CA LEU A 134 -18.81 -4.20 0.54
C LEU A 134 -18.42 -2.73 0.34
N HIS A 135 -17.83 -2.41 -0.82
CA HIS A 135 -17.49 -1.04 -1.15
C HIS A 135 -18.75 -0.21 -1.40
N GLU A 136 -19.74 -0.75 -2.13
CA GLU A 136 -21.02 -0.09 -2.38
C GLU A 136 -21.80 0.16 -1.08
N GLU A 137 -21.89 -0.83 -0.19
CA GLU A 137 -22.51 -0.68 1.13
C GLU A 137 -21.82 0.43 1.95
N GLY A 138 -20.49 0.39 2.05
CA GLY A 138 -19.72 1.42 2.77
C GLY A 138 -19.79 2.82 2.14
N MET A 139 -20.06 2.92 0.83
CA MET A 139 -20.36 4.20 0.17
C MET A 139 -21.71 4.74 0.61
N ILE A 140 -22.73 3.88 0.67
CA ILE A 140 -24.10 4.27 1.08
C ILE A 140 -24.08 4.85 2.48
N ASP A 141 -23.40 4.19 3.43
CA ASP A 141 -23.29 4.66 4.82
C ASP A 141 -22.64 6.03 4.90
N LYS A 142 -21.50 6.24 4.20
CA LYS A 142 -20.83 7.54 4.15
C LYS A 142 -21.70 8.64 3.54
N ILE A 143 -22.46 8.31 2.49
CA ILE A 143 -23.39 9.26 1.87
C ILE A 143 -24.50 9.64 2.86
N GLN A 144 -25.01 8.69 3.65
CA GLN A 144 -26.01 8.96 4.68
C GLN A 144 -25.45 9.84 5.80
N GLU A 145 -24.27 9.51 6.34
CA GLU A 145 -23.58 10.32 7.36
C GLU A 145 -23.33 11.75 6.87
N ASP A 146 -22.84 11.92 5.65
CA ASP A 146 -22.60 13.24 5.04
C ASP A 146 -23.89 14.05 4.86
N LYS A 147 -24.99 13.41 4.43
CA LYS A 147 -26.28 14.08 4.30
C LYS A 147 -26.80 14.55 5.65
N VAL A 148 -26.63 13.75 6.71
CA VAL A 148 -26.97 14.13 8.08
C VAL A 148 -26.11 15.30 8.55
N TYR A 149 -24.79 15.24 8.30
CA TYR A 149 -23.87 16.33 8.63
C TYR A 149 -24.25 17.63 7.92
N ASP A 150 -24.45 17.59 6.60
CA ASP A 150 -24.83 18.73 5.76
C ASP A 150 -26.19 19.33 6.19
N ALA A 151 -27.20 18.50 6.47
CA ALA A 151 -28.49 18.97 6.99
C ALA A 151 -28.35 19.69 8.35
N SER A 152 -27.50 19.19 9.24
CA SER A 152 -27.25 19.79 10.56
C SER A 152 -26.49 21.14 10.47
N TRP A 153 -25.70 21.33 9.42
CA TRP A 153 -24.85 22.49 9.20
C TRP A 153 -25.53 23.60 8.40
N ARG A 154 -26.39 23.27 7.43
CA ARG A 154 -27.15 24.24 6.60
C ARG A 154 -28.00 25.20 7.42
N GLY A 155 -28.47 24.80 8.60
CA GLY A 155 -29.24 25.66 9.51
C GLY A 155 -28.41 26.74 10.23
N ARG A 156 -27.07 26.70 10.18
CA ARG A 156 -26.18 27.61 10.93
C ARG A 156 -25.41 28.61 10.05
N ILE A 157 -25.59 28.57 8.72
CA ILE A 157 -24.77 29.37 7.79
C ILE A 157 -25.50 30.67 7.40
N PRO A 158 -24.83 31.84 7.44
CA PRO A 158 -25.38 33.10 6.94
C PRO A 158 -25.69 33.05 5.43
N ARG A 159 -26.77 33.71 5.00
CA ARG A 159 -27.12 33.78 3.57
C ARG A 159 -26.00 34.47 2.77
N GLY A 160 -25.62 33.89 1.63
CA GLY A 160 -24.68 34.48 0.67
C GLY A 160 -23.27 33.87 0.63
N VAL A 161 -22.98 32.88 1.48
CA VAL A 161 -21.70 32.16 1.44
C VAL A 161 -21.76 31.01 0.42
N LEU A 162 -20.77 30.96 -0.49
CA LEU A 162 -20.62 29.90 -1.47
C LEU A 162 -20.22 28.59 -0.80
N TYR A 163 -20.96 27.51 -1.09
CA TYR A 163 -20.66 26.18 -0.56
C TYR A 163 -19.62 25.48 -1.44
N PRO A 164 -18.54 24.90 -0.87
CA PRO A 164 -17.80 23.87 -1.58
C PRO A 164 -18.70 22.65 -1.80
N LYS A 165 -18.49 21.95 -2.92
CA LYS A 165 -19.27 20.76 -3.27
C LYS A 165 -19.21 19.73 -2.13
N PRO A 166 -20.35 19.22 -1.62
CA PRO A 166 -20.36 18.22 -0.56
C PRO A 166 -19.50 17.00 -0.91
N TYR A 167 -18.80 16.43 0.07
CA TYR A 167 -17.89 15.30 -0.13
C TYR A 167 -18.60 14.10 -0.79
N HIS A 168 -19.81 13.75 -0.35
CA HIS A 168 -20.63 12.72 -0.99
C HIS A 168 -20.87 12.93 -2.50
N GLN A 169 -21.05 14.17 -2.97
CA GLN A 169 -21.22 14.43 -4.41
C GLN A 169 -19.91 14.23 -5.19
N GLN A 170 -18.77 14.59 -4.59
CA GLN A 170 -17.45 14.34 -5.21
C GLN A 170 -17.17 12.84 -5.30
N VAL A 171 -17.53 12.11 -4.24
CA VAL A 171 -17.39 10.66 -4.15
C VAL A 171 -18.28 9.93 -5.16
N GLN A 172 -19.53 10.35 -5.34
CA GLN A 172 -20.43 9.80 -6.36
C GLN A 172 -19.87 9.98 -7.77
N GLU A 173 -19.39 11.18 -8.10
CA GLU A 173 -18.78 11.43 -9.41
C GLU A 173 -17.49 10.65 -9.65
N ASP A 174 -16.67 10.45 -8.62
CA ASP A 174 -15.49 9.61 -8.70
C ASP A 174 -15.84 8.12 -8.89
N TYR A 175 -16.93 7.65 -8.28
CA TYR A 175 -17.44 6.31 -8.48
C TYR A 175 -17.96 6.11 -9.91
N GLU A 176 -18.81 7.01 -10.39
CA GLU A 176 -19.34 6.98 -11.76
C GLU A 176 -18.19 7.00 -12.79
N ARG A 177 -17.18 7.85 -12.59
CA ARG A 177 -15.96 7.85 -13.42
C ARG A 177 -15.25 6.51 -13.40
N LYS A 178 -15.08 5.88 -12.24
CA LYS A 178 -14.40 4.57 -12.13
C LYS A 178 -15.20 3.46 -12.80
N MET A 179 -16.53 3.47 -12.67
CA MET A 179 -17.41 2.50 -13.32
C MET A 179 -17.37 2.63 -14.85
N ILE A 180 -17.44 3.86 -15.37
CA ILE A 180 -17.29 4.12 -16.81
C ILE A 180 -15.93 3.61 -17.31
N ASN A 181 -14.84 3.94 -16.62
CA ASN A 181 -13.49 3.46 -16.98
C ASN A 181 -13.35 1.93 -16.91
N SER A 182 -14.05 1.28 -15.98
CA SER A 182 -14.08 -0.18 -15.88
C SER A 182 -14.77 -0.79 -17.10
N LEU A 183 -15.99 -0.32 -17.40
CA LEU A 183 -16.79 -0.75 -18.56
C LEU A 183 -16.07 -0.55 -19.90
N GLU A 184 -15.37 0.58 -20.06
CA GLU A 184 -14.56 0.87 -21.24
C GLU A 184 -13.37 -0.08 -21.41
N LYS A 185 -12.77 -0.55 -20.31
CA LYS A 185 -11.70 -1.54 -20.36
C LYS A 185 -12.23 -2.91 -20.77
N THR A 186 -13.40 -3.30 -20.29
CA THR A 186 -14.02 -4.59 -20.62
C THR A 186 -14.48 -4.64 -22.07
N THR A 187 -15.00 -3.54 -22.63
CA THR A 187 -15.44 -3.45 -24.03
C THR A 187 -14.29 -3.35 -25.04
N LYS A 188 -13.09 -2.91 -24.63
CA LYS A 188 -11.89 -2.91 -25.50
C LYS A 188 -11.20 -4.29 -25.57
N LEU A 189 -11.60 -5.24 -24.72
CA LEU A 189 -11.06 -6.60 -24.67
C LEU A 189 -11.96 -7.64 -25.37
N SER A 190 -13.15 -7.24 -25.83
CA SER A 190 -14.08 -8.03 -26.66
C SER A 190 -13.94 -7.69 -28.13
#